data_AF-A0A829YH47-F1
#
_entry.id   AF-A0A829YH47-F1
#
_cell.length_a   1.000
_cell.length_b   1.000
_cell.length_c   1.000
_cell.angle_alpha   90.00
_cell.angle_beta   90.00
_cell.angle_gamma   90.00
#
_symmetry.space_group_name_H-M   'P 1'
#
loop_
_entity.id
_entity.type
_entity.pdbx_description
1 polymer ?
#
loop_
_entity_poly.entity_id
_entity_poly.type
_entity_poly.pdbx_seq_one_letter_code
_entity_poly.pdbx_strand_id
1 'polypeptide(L)'
;MTREAYETLRKKGYALAGGLSDLSQRACVYHHMYEASGKRNVFPLIAAHGALWASGYFKKGMFGGKVLSIRYLLTPWLIKQHLDSLSEFADKFRDINRRVCAESYALYYYTRDHEETDLIRSIIGKDFAKVLYECHRSSDLGSQFSRESREELFNQFFRWEQENIVAPSVTEAYATFHWRAVKYLALRPRVSFSYFGKGYDLPFEDFSSKEERVAKGVMAYRRAEDVGLSQVEEALRHYGILPAAFFRDPRAHYQAIVRATLPSAVIDRITALVAELN
;
A
#
# COMPACT_ATOMS: atom_id res chain seq x y z
N MET A 1 15.69 19.00 -12.66
CA MET A 1 15.61 17.78 -11.83
C MET A 1 15.37 16.56 -12.70
N THR A 2 16.04 15.44 -12.44
CA THR A 2 16.24 14.36 -13.43
C THR A 2 15.35 13.14 -13.22
N ARG A 3 15.14 12.39 -14.31
CA ARG A 3 14.53 11.04 -14.31
C ARG A 3 15.33 10.05 -13.46
N GLU A 4 16.64 10.23 -13.39
CA GLU A 4 17.54 9.37 -12.61
C GLU A 4 17.29 9.45 -11.10
N ALA A 5 17.02 10.64 -10.57
CA ALA A 5 16.65 10.82 -9.16
C ALA A 5 15.36 10.06 -8.83
N TYR A 6 14.35 10.16 -9.70
CA TYR A 6 13.10 9.41 -9.55
C TYR A 6 13.33 7.89 -9.59
N GLU A 7 14.08 7.39 -10.56
CA GLU A 7 14.41 5.96 -10.65
C GLU A 7 15.22 5.44 -9.45
N THR A 8 16.08 6.27 -8.88
CA THR A 8 16.82 5.94 -7.65
C THR A 8 15.87 5.78 -6.47
N LEU A 9 14.91 6.70 -6.31
CA LEU A 9 13.88 6.61 -5.29
C LEU A 9 12.94 5.43 -5.50
N ARG A 10 12.61 5.09 -6.75
CA ARG A 10 11.86 3.85 -7.08
C ARG A 10 12.61 2.61 -6.65
N LYS A 11 13.88 2.47 -7.03
CA LYS A 11 14.72 1.33 -6.61
C LYS A 11 14.77 1.20 -5.09
N LYS A 12 14.95 2.33 -4.39
CA LYS A 12 14.90 2.38 -2.92
C LYS A 12 13.54 1.94 -2.38
N GLY A 13 12.45 2.45 -2.94
CA GLY A 13 11.08 2.07 -2.58
C GLY A 13 10.82 0.56 -2.75
N TYR A 14 11.27 -0.04 -3.86
CA TYR A 14 11.13 -1.48 -4.09
C TYR A 14 11.97 -2.35 -3.16
N ALA A 15 13.15 -1.89 -2.78
CA ALA A 15 13.97 -2.57 -1.78
C ALA A 15 13.27 -2.50 -0.41
N LEU A 16 12.84 -1.31 0.00
CA LEU A 16 12.15 -1.07 1.27
C LEU A 16 10.79 -1.78 1.35
N ALA A 17 10.09 -1.99 0.24
CA ALA A 17 8.83 -2.74 0.22
C ALA A 17 9.03 -4.26 0.46
N GLY A 18 10.27 -4.75 0.48
CA GLY A 18 10.61 -6.15 0.74
C GLY A 18 10.12 -7.11 -0.36
N GLY A 19 10.13 -8.40 -0.04
CA GLY A 19 9.51 -9.47 -0.83
C GLY A 19 8.01 -9.61 -0.58
N LEU A 20 7.37 -10.57 -1.25
CA LEU A 20 5.90 -10.73 -1.22
C LEU A 20 5.34 -10.95 0.19
N SER A 21 6.07 -11.63 1.07
CA SER A 21 5.67 -11.94 2.45
C SER A 21 5.94 -10.81 3.46
N ASP A 22 6.71 -9.78 3.10
CA ASP A 22 7.22 -8.77 4.04
C ASP A 22 6.21 -7.66 4.34
N LEU A 23 5.01 -8.07 4.75
CA LEU A 23 3.88 -7.19 5.03
C LEU A 23 4.14 -6.23 6.20
N SER A 24 4.85 -6.69 7.23
CA SER A 24 5.24 -5.84 8.37
C SER A 24 6.21 -4.75 7.93
N GLN A 25 7.17 -5.10 7.07
CA GLN A 25 8.12 -4.16 6.48
C GLN A 25 7.37 -3.10 5.66
N ARG A 26 6.44 -3.50 4.78
CA ARG A 26 5.63 -2.55 4.00
C ARG A 26 4.80 -1.63 4.87
N ALA A 27 4.09 -2.17 5.86
CA ALA A 27 3.31 -1.35 6.79
C ALA A 27 4.20 -0.34 7.54
N CYS A 28 5.44 -0.70 7.89
CA CYS A 28 6.40 0.24 8.46
C CYS A 28 6.82 1.35 7.47
N VAL A 29 7.06 1.03 6.19
CA VAL A 29 7.40 2.03 5.15
C VAL A 29 6.23 2.99 4.91
N TYR A 30 5.01 2.48 4.86
CA TYR A 30 3.81 3.30 4.77
C TYR A 30 3.65 4.22 5.97
N HIS A 31 3.78 3.69 7.19
CA HIS A 31 3.72 4.48 8.41
C HIS A 31 4.81 5.55 8.43
N HIS A 32 6.02 5.25 7.96
CA HIS A 32 7.09 6.22 7.83
C HIS A 32 6.71 7.40 6.92
N MET A 33 6.07 7.17 5.77
CA MET A 33 5.60 8.27 4.90
C MET A 33 4.50 9.10 5.56
N TYR A 34 3.57 8.46 6.28
CA TYR A 34 2.55 9.16 7.05
C TYR A 34 3.18 10.06 8.12
N GLU A 35 4.11 9.55 8.92
CA GLU A 35 4.86 10.34 9.91
C GLU A 35 5.71 11.45 9.27
N ALA A 36 6.40 11.16 8.17
CA ALA A 36 7.23 12.14 7.47
C ALA A 36 6.42 13.32 6.93
N SER A 37 5.14 13.12 6.62
CA SER A 37 4.22 14.19 6.22
C SER A 37 3.68 15.03 7.40
N GLY A 38 4.17 14.76 8.62
CA GLY A 38 3.58 15.28 9.85
C GLY A 38 2.12 14.84 10.00
N LYS A 39 1.81 13.60 9.61
CA LYS A 39 0.48 12.97 9.68
C LYS A 39 -0.58 13.59 8.74
N ARG A 40 -0.16 14.27 7.68
CA ARG A 40 -1.04 14.92 6.69
C ARG A 40 -1.44 13.98 5.55
N ASN A 41 -0.51 13.18 5.05
CA ASN A 41 -0.78 12.22 3.98
C ASN A 41 -1.38 10.93 4.57
N VAL A 42 -2.71 10.82 4.55
CA VAL A 42 -3.45 9.69 5.15
C VAL A 42 -3.39 8.41 4.31
N PHE A 43 -3.13 8.53 3.01
CA PHE A 43 -3.12 7.39 2.09
C PHE A 43 -2.19 6.25 2.55
N PRO A 44 -0.90 6.49 2.88
CA PRO A 44 -0.01 5.47 3.41
C PRO A 44 -0.57 4.76 4.65
N LEU A 45 -1.16 5.48 5.60
CA LEU A 45 -1.71 4.87 6.81
C LEU A 45 -2.80 3.86 6.45
N ILE A 46 -3.74 4.23 5.59
CA ILE A 46 -4.81 3.31 5.15
C ILE A 46 -4.23 2.15 4.32
N ALA A 47 -3.24 2.40 3.47
CA ALA A 47 -2.55 1.35 2.72
C ALA A 47 -1.82 0.34 3.63
N ALA A 48 -1.30 0.79 4.78
CA ALA A 48 -0.75 -0.11 5.80
C ALA A 48 -1.83 -1.03 6.38
N HIS A 49 -3.03 -0.51 6.70
CA HIS A 49 -4.17 -1.37 7.08
C HIS A 49 -4.55 -2.34 5.96
N GLY A 50 -4.53 -1.90 4.70
CA GLY A 50 -4.75 -2.72 3.52
C GLY A 50 -3.80 -3.92 3.45
N ALA A 51 -2.49 -3.66 3.56
CA ALA A 51 -1.46 -4.68 3.55
C ALA A 51 -1.67 -5.72 4.67
N LEU A 52 -1.90 -5.26 5.90
CA LEU A 52 -2.04 -6.14 7.06
C LEU A 52 -3.35 -6.94 7.03
N TRP A 53 -4.46 -6.32 6.63
CA TRP A 53 -5.76 -6.98 6.47
C TRP A 53 -5.69 -8.10 5.42
N ALA A 54 -5.02 -7.86 4.30
CA ALA A 54 -4.88 -8.82 3.22
C ALA A 54 -4.22 -10.14 3.67
N SER A 55 -3.32 -10.09 4.67
CA SER A 55 -2.74 -11.30 5.28
C SER A 55 -3.79 -12.26 5.81
N GLY A 56 -4.73 -11.73 6.60
CA GLY A 56 -5.82 -12.51 7.19
C GLY A 56 -6.79 -13.01 6.12
N TYR A 57 -7.09 -12.17 5.13
CA TYR A 57 -7.93 -12.53 4.00
C TYR A 57 -7.36 -13.72 3.20
N PHE A 58 -6.09 -13.65 2.79
CA PHE A 58 -5.46 -14.74 2.04
C PHE A 58 -5.30 -16.01 2.87
N LYS A 59 -5.01 -15.93 4.17
CA LYS A 59 -4.98 -17.11 5.04
C LYS A 59 -6.34 -17.83 5.07
N LYS A 60 -7.43 -17.08 5.22
CA LYS A 60 -8.80 -17.62 5.16
C LYS A 60 -9.12 -18.17 3.76
N GLY A 61 -8.73 -17.47 2.70
CA GLY A 61 -8.90 -17.90 1.32
C GLY A 61 -8.17 -19.22 1.01
N MET A 62 -6.93 -19.37 1.45
CA MET A 62 -6.16 -20.62 1.31
C MET A 62 -6.81 -21.78 2.07
N PHE A 63 -7.31 -21.53 3.28
CA PHE A 63 -8.06 -22.55 4.02
C PHE A 63 -9.34 -22.97 3.28
N GLY A 64 -10.12 -21.99 2.79
CA GLY A 64 -11.31 -22.26 1.97
C GLY A 64 -10.98 -23.04 0.70
N GLY A 65 -9.87 -22.69 0.02
CA GLY A 65 -9.36 -23.42 -1.13
C GLY A 65 -9.05 -24.88 -0.78
N LYS A 66 -8.35 -25.14 0.33
CA LYS A 66 -8.08 -26.51 0.80
C LYS A 66 -9.36 -27.31 1.07
N VAL A 67 -10.39 -26.69 1.64
CA VAL A 67 -11.68 -27.35 1.85
C VAL A 67 -12.38 -27.63 0.51
N LEU A 68 -12.39 -26.66 -0.40
CA LEU A 68 -13.03 -26.81 -1.70
C LEU A 68 -12.31 -27.84 -2.59
N SER A 69 -11.00 -28.04 -2.42
CA SER A 69 -10.24 -29.03 -3.19
C SER A 69 -10.50 -30.48 -2.79
N ILE A 70 -11.09 -30.74 -1.62
CA ILE A 70 -11.46 -32.10 -1.15
C ILE A 70 -12.37 -32.83 -2.15
N ARG A 71 -13.16 -32.09 -2.94
CA ARG A 71 -13.98 -32.69 -4.01
C ARG A 71 -13.17 -33.41 -5.10
N TYR A 72 -11.86 -33.15 -5.17
CA TYR A 72 -10.93 -33.74 -6.13
C TYR A 72 -9.99 -34.77 -5.50
N LEU A 73 -10.34 -35.37 -4.35
CA LEU A 73 -9.49 -36.35 -3.65
C LEU A 73 -9.07 -37.55 -4.50
N LEU A 74 -9.92 -37.97 -5.45
CA LEU A 74 -9.61 -39.04 -6.40
C LEU A 74 -8.66 -38.59 -7.52
N THR A 75 -8.27 -37.32 -7.55
CA THR A 75 -7.45 -36.72 -8.60
C THR A 75 -6.39 -35.78 -7.97
N PRO A 76 -5.35 -36.34 -7.32
CA PRO A 76 -4.39 -35.56 -6.52
C PRO A 76 -3.64 -34.47 -7.32
N TRP A 77 -3.34 -34.72 -8.60
CA TRP A 77 -2.72 -33.72 -9.48
C TRP A 77 -3.59 -32.45 -9.60
N LEU A 78 -4.91 -32.62 -9.69
CA LEU A 78 -5.86 -31.52 -9.84
C LEU A 78 -5.99 -30.71 -8.54
N ILE A 79 -5.91 -31.37 -7.37
CA ILE A 79 -5.79 -30.69 -6.08
C ILE A 79 -4.55 -29.79 -6.08
N LYS A 80 -3.40 -30.35 -6.44
CA LYS A 80 -2.14 -29.61 -6.47
C LYS A 80 -2.23 -28.42 -7.41
N GLN A 81 -2.68 -28.61 -8.65
CA GLN A 81 -2.85 -27.53 -9.62
C GLN A 81 -3.78 -26.41 -9.12
N HIS A 82 -4.88 -26.75 -8.46
CA HIS A 82 -5.80 -25.77 -7.90
C HIS A 82 -5.22 -24.98 -6.72
N LEU A 83 -4.47 -25.64 -5.84
CA LEU A 83 -3.82 -24.98 -4.71
C LEU A 83 -2.62 -24.13 -5.15
N ASP A 84 -1.84 -24.60 -6.12
CA ASP A 84 -0.72 -23.87 -6.71
C ASP A 84 -1.23 -22.59 -7.40
N SER A 85 -2.26 -22.70 -8.26
CA SER A 85 -2.87 -21.53 -8.90
C SER A 85 -3.51 -20.55 -7.92
N LEU A 86 -4.03 -21.02 -6.77
CA LEU A 86 -4.53 -20.14 -5.70
C LEU A 86 -3.38 -19.42 -4.99
N SER A 87 -2.25 -20.10 -4.78
CA SER A 87 -1.04 -19.48 -4.22
C SER A 87 -0.51 -18.39 -5.14
N GLU A 88 -0.36 -18.69 -6.44
CA GLU A 88 0.06 -17.73 -7.47
C GLU A 88 -0.89 -16.53 -7.52
N PHE A 89 -2.19 -16.77 -7.46
CA PHE A 89 -3.19 -15.70 -7.41
C PHE A 89 -3.00 -14.81 -6.17
N ALA A 90 -2.78 -15.38 -4.99
CA ALA A 90 -2.49 -14.59 -3.78
C ALA A 90 -1.17 -13.80 -3.90
N ASP A 91 -0.15 -14.38 -4.54
CA ASP A 91 1.14 -13.72 -4.76
C ASP A 91 1.02 -12.52 -5.69
N LYS A 92 0.18 -12.57 -6.73
CA LYS A 92 -0.12 -11.40 -7.57
C LYS A 92 -0.68 -10.23 -6.76
N PHE A 93 -1.56 -10.48 -5.80
CA PHE A 93 -2.09 -9.40 -4.94
C PHE A 93 -1.06 -8.87 -3.94
N ARG A 94 -0.17 -9.72 -3.43
CA ARG A 94 0.97 -9.29 -2.61
C ARG A 94 1.92 -8.40 -3.42
N ASP A 95 2.15 -8.73 -4.68
CA ASP A 95 2.97 -7.94 -5.58
C ASP A 95 2.33 -6.58 -5.91
N ILE A 96 1.01 -6.53 -6.13
CA ILE A 96 0.27 -5.27 -6.28
C ILE A 96 0.54 -4.36 -5.07
N ASN A 97 0.33 -4.87 -3.85
CA ASN A 97 0.59 -4.09 -2.63
C ASN A 97 2.06 -3.64 -2.51
N ARG A 98 3.02 -4.49 -2.92
CA ARG A 98 4.44 -4.16 -2.96
C ARG A 98 4.73 -3.01 -3.92
N ARG A 99 4.19 -3.06 -5.13
CA ARG A 99 4.34 -2.01 -6.16
C ARG A 99 3.73 -0.69 -5.69
N VAL A 100 2.53 -0.72 -5.11
CA VAL A 100 1.89 0.47 -4.53
C VAL A 100 2.78 1.10 -3.47
N CYS A 101 3.34 0.30 -2.55
CA CYS A 101 4.24 0.78 -1.50
C CYS A 101 5.49 1.46 -2.10
N ALA A 102 6.12 0.80 -3.07
CA ALA A 102 7.35 1.28 -3.70
C ALA A 102 7.15 2.56 -4.50
N GLU A 103 6.10 2.63 -5.32
CA GLU A 103 5.82 3.82 -6.12
C GLU A 103 5.36 4.99 -5.23
N SER A 104 4.53 4.73 -4.21
CA SER A 104 4.12 5.77 -3.26
C SER A 104 5.32 6.38 -2.54
N TYR A 105 6.29 5.55 -2.15
CA TYR A 105 7.56 6.00 -1.59
C TYR A 105 8.29 6.91 -2.58
N ALA A 106 8.46 6.49 -3.82
CA ALA A 106 9.17 7.27 -4.81
C ALA A 106 8.50 8.62 -5.08
N LEU A 107 7.19 8.63 -5.28
CA LEU A 107 6.40 9.85 -5.51
C LEU A 107 6.50 10.81 -4.33
N TYR A 108 6.33 10.31 -3.11
CA TYR A 108 6.36 11.10 -1.89
C TYR A 108 7.73 11.76 -1.68
N TYR A 109 8.83 10.99 -1.74
CA TYR A 109 10.16 11.55 -1.51
C TYR A 109 10.66 12.39 -2.67
N TYR A 110 10.30 12.06 -3.92
CA TYR A 110 10.69 12.87 -5.06
C TYR A 110 10.07 14.26 -4.98
N THR A 111 8.76 14.35 -4.74
CA THR A 111 8.07 15.65 -4.61
C THR A 111 8.52 16.44 -3.39
N ARG A 112 8.96 15.76 -2.33
CA ARG A 112 9.50 16.42 -1.13
C ARG A 112 10.87 17.02 -1.39
N ASP A 113 11.77 16.25 -1.99
CA ASP A 113 13.17 16.61 -2.14
C ASP A 113 13.41 17.47 -3.40
N HIS A 114 12.48 17.48 -4.35
CA HIS A 114 12.61 18.18 -5.64
C HIS A 114 11.42 19.05 -6.04
N GLU A 115 10.45 19.22 -5.13
CA GLU A 115 9.24 20.01 -5.35
C GLU A 115 8.38 19.52 -6.54
N GLU A 116 7.51 20.41 -7.05
CA GLU A 116 6.60 20.13 -8.16
C GLU A 116 7.27 20.41 -9.53
N THR A 117 8.02 19.43 -10.04
CA THR A 117 8.69 19.54 -11.36
C THR A 117 7.83 19.08 -12.53
N ASP A 118 8.19 19.48 -13.76
CA ASP A 118 7.51 18.99 -14.97
C ASP A 118 7.59 17.47 -15.14
N LEU A 119 8.68 16.85 -14.64
CA LEU A 119 8.79 15.39 -14.63
C LEU A 119 7.68 14.77 -13.78
N ILE A 120 7.53 15.19 -12.52
CA ILE A 120 6.54 14.56 -11.64
C ILE A 120 5.11 14.87 -12.10
N ARG A 121 4.85 16.09 -12.59
CA ARG A 121 3.57 16.45 -13.23
C ARG A 121 3.24 15.55 -14.43
N SER A 122 4.24 15.11 -15.20
CA SER A 122 4.04 14.16 -16.31
C SER A 122 3.69 12.74 -15.86
N ILE A 123 4.05 12.37 -14.62
CA ILE A 123 3.83 11.03 -14.05
C ILE A 123 2.50 10.95 -13.30
N ILE A 124 2.20 11.97 -12.49
CA ILE A 124 1.04 11.95 -11.57
C ILE A 124 -0.03 12.99 -11.90
N GLY A 125 0.20 13.85 -12.89
CA GLY A 125 -0.69 14.97 -13.20
C GLY A 125 -0.41 16.20 -12.34
N LYS A 126 -0.90 17.36 -12.80
CA LYS A 126 -0.68 18.66 -12.14
C LYS A 126 -1.36 18.75 -10.78
N ASP A 127 -2.63 18.35 -10.70
CA ASP A 127 -3.42 18.51 -9.48
C ASP A 127 -2.86 17.66 -8.33
N PHE A 128 -2.48 16.41 -8.63
CA PHE A 128 -1.85 15.55 -7.64
C PHE A 128 -0.47 16.08 -7.22
N ALA A 129 0.38 16.48 -8.18
CA ALA A 129 1.69 17.03 -7.85
C ALA A 129 1.60 18.29 -6.97
N LYS A 130 0.64 19.17 -7.28
CA LYS A 130 0.35 20.38 -6.50
C LYS A 130 -0.06 20.05 -5.06
N VAL A 131 -1.10 19.23 -4.85
CA VAL A 131 -1.60 18.96 -3.48
C VAL A 131 -0.58 18.17 -2.65
N LEU A 132 0.23 17.31 -3.28
CA LEU A 132 1.32 16.62 -2.60
C LEU A 132 2.45 17.58 -2.20
N TYR A 133 2.81 18.55 -3.05
CA TYR A 133 3.75 19.60 -2.69
C TYR A 133 3.23 20.51 -1.56
N GLU A 134 1.94 20.89 -1.61
CA GLU A 134 1.30 21.66 -0.52
C GLU A 134 1.32 20.91 0.81
N CYS A 135 1.16 19.59 0.79
CA CYS A 135 1.31 18.73 1.97
C CYS A 135 2.73 18.83 2.56
N HIS A 136 3.77 18.74 1.73
CA HIS A 136 5.17 18.87 2.19
C HIS A 136 5.43 20.25 2.79
N ARG A 137 5.05 21.32 2.07
CA ARG A 137 5.19 22.70 2.55
C ARG A 137 4.46 22.93 3.88
N SER A 138 3.25 22.40 4.03
CA SER A 138 2.50 22.51 5.28
C SER A 138 3.20 21.76 6.42
N SER A 139 3.82 20.62 6.12
CA SER A 139 4.64 19.86 7.08
C SER A 139 5.85 20.64 7.54
N ASP A 140 6.63 21.18 6.61
CA ASP A 140 7.86 21.92 6.92
C ASP A 140 7.59 23.21 7.70
N LEU A 141 6.49 23.90 7.38
CA LEU A 141 6.08 25.13 8.07
C LEU A 141 5.30 24.87 9.38
N GLY A 142 4.97 23.61 9.70
CA GLY A 142 4.12 23.29 10.83
C GLY A 142 2.70 23.89 10.72
N SER A 143 2.25 24.25 9.52
CA SER A 143 0.96 24.90 9.30
C SER A 143 -0.18 23.88 9.28
N GLN A 144 -1.42 24.37 9.39
CA GLN A 144 -2.61 23.53 9.27
C GLN A 144 -2.73 22.95 7.86
N PHE A 145 -3.12 21.66 7.79
CA PHE A 145 -3.54 21.00 6.56
C PHE A 145 -4.94 20.45 6.79
N SER A 146 -5.94 21.04 6.12
CA SER A 146 -7.35 20.82 6.46
C SER A 146 -7.81 19.41 6.10
N ARG A 147 -8.99 19.02 6.61
CA ARG A 147 -9.60 17.72 6.26
C ARG A 147 -9.87 17.64 4.75
N GLU A 148 -10.29 18.74 4.14
CA GLU A 148 -10.55 18.85 2.71
C GLU A 148 -9.25 18.66 1.90
N SER A 149 -8.14 19.27 2.33
CA SER A 149 -6.83 19.05 1.69
C SER A 149 -6.34 17.60 1.85
N ARG A 150 -6.61 16.95 2.99
CA ARG A 150 -6.31 15.52 3.18
C ARG A 150 -7.18 14.62 2.31
N GLU A 151 -8.46 14.93 2.17
CA GLU A 151 -9.38 14.17 1.30
C GLU A 151 -8.95 14.30 -0.16
N GLU A 152 -8.60 15.51 -0.59
CA GLU A 152 -8.10 15.76 -1.95
C GLU A 152 -6.79 14.99 -2.20
N LEU A 153 -5.81 15.10 -1.31
CA LEU A 153 -4.56 14.36 -1.43
C LEU A 153 -4.79 12.85 -1.45
N PHE A 154 -5.66 12.34 -0.57
CA PHE A 154 -6.02 10.92 -0.55
C PHE A 154 -6.65 10.49 -1.88
N ASN A 155 -7.60 11.26 -2.40
CA ASN A 155 -8.29 10.96 -3.64
C ASN A 155 -7.34 10.95 -4.85
N GLN A 156 -6.42 11.92 -4.92
CA GLN A 156 -5.41 11.99 -5.98
C GLN A 156 -4.48 10.79 -5.93
N PHE A 157 -3.94 10.46 -4.75
CA PHE A 157 -3.11 9.27 -4.55
C PHE A 157 -3.85 7.99 -4.93
N PHE A 158 -5.07 7.82 -4.41
CA PHE A 158 -5.85 6.60 -4.59
C PHE A 158 -6.26 6.41 -6.05
N ARG A 159 -6.71 7.46 -6.74
CA ARG A 159 -7.07 7.38 -8.16
C ARG A 159 -5.87 7.04 -9.03
N TRP A 160 -4.74 7.71 -8.81
CA TRP A 160 -3.50 7.43 -9.52
C TRP A 160 -3.06 5.97 -9.33
N GLU A 161 -3.10 5.47 -8.09
CA GLU A 161 -2.78 4.08 -7.77
C GLU A 161 -3.73 3.10 -8.49
N GLN A 162 -5.04 3.39 -8.47
CA GLN A 162 -6.04 2.55 -9.13
C GLN A 162 -5.80 2.49 -10.64
N GLU A 163 -5.43 3.60 -11.26
CA GLU A 163 -5.25 3.69 -12.71
C GLU A 163 -3.95 3.04 -13.19
N ASN A 164 -2.86 3.26 -12.45
CA ASN A 164 -1.52 2.90 -12.93
C ASN A 164 -1.02 1.56 -12.39
N ILE A 165 -1.59 1.08 -11.27
CA ILE A 165 -1.10 -0.13 -10.59
C ILE A 165 -2.22 -1.13 -10.36
N VAL A 166 -3.26 -0.77 -9.60
CA VAL A 166 -4.20 -1.76 -9.07
C VAL A 166 -5.14 -2.29 -10.15
N ALA A 167 -5.89 -1.43 -10.86
CA ALA A 167 -6.87 -1.90 -11.85
C ALA A 167 -6.25 -2.78 -12.95
N PRO A 168 -5.12 -2.42 -13.60
CA PRO A 168 -4.53 -3.30 -14.61
C PRO A 168 -4.06 -4.63 -14.02
N SER A 169 -3.41 -4.62 -12.85
CA SER A 169 -2.87 -5.85 -12.26
C SER A 169 -3.93 -6.75 -11.64
N VAL A 170 -5.01 -6.18 -11.10
CA VAL A 170 -6.20 -6.95 -10.66
C VAL A 170 -6.84 -7.63 -11.86
N THR A 171 -7.03 -6.90 -12.97
CA THR A 171 -7.59 -7.45 -14.21
C THR A 171 -6.76 -8.62 -14.74
N GLU A 172 -5.44 -8.45 -14.80
CA GLU A 172 -4.50 -9.49 -15.20
C GLU A 172 -4.53 -10.70 -14.26
N ALA A 173 -4.51 -10.48 -12.95
CA ALA A 173 -4.55 -11.56 -11.96
C ALA A 173 -5.80 -12.42 -12.09
N TYR A 174 -6.96 -11.79 -12.33
CA TYR A 174 -8.21 -12.51 -12.54
C TYR A 174 -8.30 -13.20 -13.89
N ALA A 175 -7.73 -12.62 -14.96
CA ALA A 175 -7.74 -13.24 -16.29
C ALA A 175 -7.05 -14.62 -16.29
N THR A 176 -5.97 -14.77 -15.52
CA THR A 176 -5.19 -16.01 -15.44
C THR A 176 -5.67 -17.01 -14.38
N PHE A 177 -6.63 -16.64 -13.53
CA PHE A 177 -7.12 -17.53 -12.48
C PHE A 177 -8.41 -18.24 -12.91
N HIS A 178 -8.36 -19.58 -13.02
CA HIS A 178 -9.42 -20.36 -13.66
C HIS A 178 -10.28 -21.19 -12.71
N TRP A 179 -10.02 -21.18 -11.40
CA TRP A 179 -10.85 -21.91 -10.44
C TRP A 179 -12.14 -21.13 -10.13
N ARG A 180 -13.19 -21.36 -10.94
CA ARG A 180 -14.45 -20.58 -10.94
C ARG A 180 -15.06 -20.32 -9.56
N ALA A 181 -15.19 -21.35 -8.71
CA ALA A 181 -15.78 -21.20 -7.39
C ALA A 181 -14.94 -20.30 -6.46
N VAL A 182 -13.62 -20.51 -6.44
CA VAL A 182 -12.72 -19.68 -5.63
C VAL A 182 -12.61 -18.27 -6.20
N LYS A 183 -12.60 -18.13 -7.53
CA LYS A 183 -12.61 -16.82 -8.21
C LYS A 183 -13.84 -16.01 -7.84
N TYR A 184 -15.01 -16.65 -7.85
CA TYR A 184 -16.28 -16.01 -7.47
C TYR A 184 -16.23 -15.47 -6.03
N LEU A 185 -15.68 -16.23 -5.09
CA LEU A 185 -15.51 -15.80 -3.70
C LEU A 185 -14.42 -14.72 -3.57
N ALA A 186 -13.32 -14.87 -4.30
CA ALA A 186 -12.18 -13.94 -4.25
C ALA A 186 -12.55 -12.53 -4.73
N LEU A 187 -13.49 -12.42 -5.67
CA LEU A 187 -14.04 -11.16 -6.17
C LEU A 187 -15.00 -10.48 -5.18
N ARG A 188 -15.41 -11.14 -4.09
CA ARG A 188 -16.40 -10.61 -3.14
C ARG A 188 -15.85 -10.49 -1.72
N PRO A 189 -14.68 -9.85 -1.52
CA PRO A 189 -14.16 -9.65 -0.19
C PRO A 189 -15.08 -8.74 0.63
N ARG A 190 -15.19 -9.04 1.93
CA ARG A 190 -15.71 -8.08 2.91
C ARG A 190 -14.52 -7.41 3.60
N VAL A 191 -14.16 -6.21 3.15
CA VAL A 191 -13.03 -5.47 3.73
C VAL A 191 -13.43 -4.93 5.09
N SER A 192 -12.63 -5.22 6.11
CA SER A 192 -12.88 -4.81 7.49
C SER A 192 -11.55 -4.43 8.13
N PHE A 193 -11.15 -3.17 7.99
CA PHE A 193 -9.95 -2.68 8.66
C PHE A 193 -10.16 -2.63 10.17
N SER A 194 -9.07 -2.79 10.92
CA SER A 194 -9.11 -2.81 12.39
C SER A 194 -9.70 -1.54 13.01
N TYR A 195 -9.61 -0.40 12.33
CA TYR A 195 -10.18 0.87 12.80
C TYR A 195 -11.67 1.05 12.45
N PHE A 196 -12.28 0.17 11.65
CA PHE A 196 -13.70 0.29 11.30
C PHE A 196 -14.62 0.14 12.53
N GLY A 197 -14.19 -0.63 13.52
CA GLY A 197 -14.97 -0.97 14.70
C GLY A 197 -15.96 -2.11 14.46
N LYS A 198 -16.76 -2.44 15.47
CA LYS A 198 -17.76 -3.52 15.37
C LYS A 198 -18.91 -3.09 14.45
N GLY A 199 -19.32 -3.99 13.56
CA GLY A 199 -20.50 -3.79 12.71
C GLY A 199 -20.28 -2.92 11.47
N TYR A 200 -19.04 -2.55 11.15
CA TYR A 200 -18.71 -1.81 9.93
C TYR A 200 -17.77 -2.62 9.05
N ASP A 201 -18.23 -2.92 7.84
CA ASP A 201 -17.44 -3.53 6.78
C ASP A 201 -17.81 -2.97 5.41
N LEU A 202 -16.96 -3.22 4.42
CA LEU A 202 -17.16 -2.80 3.03
C LEU A 202 -17.26 -4.05 2.16
N PRO A 203 -18.47 -4.59 1.94
CA PRO A 203 -18.69 -5.83 1.20
C PRO A 203 -18.67 -5.61 -0.31
N PHE A 204 -17.68 -6.15 -1.01
CA PHE A 204 -17.56 -6.06 -2.48
C PHE A 204 -18.51 -7.00 -3.21
N GLU A 205 -19.19 -6.47 -4.23
CA GLU A 205 -19.95 -7.24 -5.21
C GLU A 205 -19.03 -7.76 -6.31
N ASP A 206 -18.07 -6.93 -6.72
CA ASP A 206 -17.03 -7.24 -7.69
C ASP A 206 -15.77 -6.40 -7.43
N PHE A 207 -14.80 -6.98 -6.73
CA PHE A 207 -13.50 -6.36 -6.46
C PHE A 207 -12.73 -6.01 -7.73
N SER A 208 -13.10 -6.51 -8.92
CA SER A 208 -12.50 -6.09 -10.19
C SER A 208 -13.09 -4.78 -10.75
N SER A 209 -14.24 -4.31 -10.25
CA SER A 209 -14.79 -2.97 -10.58
C SER A 209 -13.91 -1.86 -10.02
N LYS A 210 -13.43 -0.98 -10.91
CA LYS A 210 -12.66 0.22 -10.53
C LYS A 210 -13.53 1.18 -9.74
N GLU A 211 -14.77 1.39 -10.19
CA GLU A 211 -15.75 2.29 -9.60
C GLU A 211 -16.06 1.87 -8.16
N GLU A 212 -16.29 0.59 -7.93
CA GLU A 212 -16.56 0.05 -6.59
C GLU A 212 -15.34 0.21 -5.66
N ARG A 213 -14.13 -0.07 -6.16
CA ARG A 213 -12.89 0.14 -5.39
C ARG A 213 -12.68 1.61 -5.03
N VAL A 214 -12.95 2.54 -5.94
CA VAL A 214 -12.88 3.99 -5.68
C VAL A 214 -13.92 4.41 -4.65
N ALA A 215 -15.19 4.03 -4.82
CA ALA A 215 -16.23 4.37 -3.87
C ALA A 215 -15.90 3.88 -2.45
N LYS A 216 -15.44 2.62 -2.33
CA LYS A 216 -15.09 2.03 -1.02
C LYS A 216 -13.78 2.54 -0.45
N GLY A 217 -12.80 2.88 -1.28
CA GLY A 217 -11.59 3.55 -0.85
C GLY A 217 -11.90 4.89 -0.18
N VAL A 218 -12.78 5.68 -0.79
CA VAL A 218 -13.26 6.95 -0.21
C VAL A 218 -14.05 6.72 1.07
N MET A 219 -14.92 5.70 1.13
CA MET A 219 -15.62 5.34 2.38
C MET A 219 -14.66 4.94 3.50
N ALA A 220 -13.60 4.19 3.20
CA ALA A 220 -12.58 3.83 4.17
C ALA A 220 -11.84 5.07 4.69
N TYR A 221 -11.47 6.00 3.80
CA TYR A 221 -10.86 7.27 4.19
C TYR A 221 -11.77 8.12 5.08
N ARG A 222 -13.03 8.31 4.69
CA ARG A 222 -13.99 9.08 5.50
C ARG A 222 -14.16 8.46 6.88
N ARG A 223 -14.24 7.13 6.95
CA ARG A 223 -14.29 6.41 8.22
C ARG A 223 -13.02 6.64 9.06
N ALA A 224 -11.85 6.69 8.44
CA ALA A 224 -10.60 6.97 9.14
C ALA A 224 -10.59 8.38 9.77
N GLU A 225 -11.06 9.39 9.03
CA GLU A 225 -11.23 10.76 9.56
C GLU A 225 -12.27 10.80 10.70
N ASP A 226 -13.41 10.12 10.55
CA ASP A 226 -14.48 10.11 11.55
C ASP A 226 -14.08 9.40 12.86
N VAL A 227 -13.23 8.37 12.76
CA VAL A 227 -12.68 7.64 13.91
C VAL A 227 -11.58 8.44 14.60
N GLY A 228 -10.87 9.29 13.84
CA GLY A 228 -9.68 10.01 14.29
C GLY A 228 -8.40 9.27 13.90
N LEU A 229 -7.47 9.99 13.26
CA LEU A 229 -6.26 9.41 12.66
C LEU A 229 -5.31 8.79 13.69
N SER A 230 -5.27 9.29 14.93
CA SER A 230 -4.48 8.70 16.01
C SER A 230 -5.01 7.32 16.42
N GLN A 231 -6.33 7.15 16.45
CA GLN A 231 -6.98 5.87 16.73
C GLN A 231 -6.80 4.89 15.56
N VAL A 232 -6.83 5.39 14.33
CA VAL A 232 -6.52 4.60 13.12
C VAL A 232 -5.09 4.07 13.21
N GLU A 233 -4.12 4.93 13.51
CA GLU A 233 -2.71 4.56 13.69
C GLU A 233 -2.52 3.49 14.78
N GLU A 234 -3.12 3.68 15.95
CA GLU A 234 -3.03 2.72 17.06
C GLU A 234 -3.69 1.37 16.70
N ALA A 235 -4.76 1.39 15.90
CA ALA A 235 -5.44 0.17 15.47
C ALA A 235 -4.58 -0.74 14.57
N LEU A 236 -3.40 -0.30 14.11
CA LEU A 236 -2.41 -1.18 13.48
C LEU A 236 -1.99 -2.35 14.40
N ARG A 237 -2.01 -2.16 15.73
CA ARG A 237 -1.72 -3.22 16.71
C ARG A 237 -2.65 -4.41 16.61
N HIS A 238 -3.92 -4.18 16.29
CA HIS A 238 -4.95 -5.21 16.30
C HIS A 238 -4.76 -6.30 15.24
N TYR A 239 -3.90 -6.08 14.24
CA TYR A 239 -3.57 -7.12 13.27
C TYR A 239 -2.61 -8.19 13.83
N GLY A 240 -1.84 -7.88 14.89
CA GLY A 240 -0.89 -8.82 15.48
C GLY A 240 0.28 -9.23 14.57
N ILE A 241 0.58 -8.44 13.54
CA ILE A 241 1.63 -8.72 12.54
C ILE A 241 2.87 -7.85 12.77
N LEU A 242 2.68 -6.60 13.20
CA LEU A 242 3.78 -5.67 13.42
C LEU A 242 4.54 -6.00 14.71
N PRO A 243 5.88 -5.93 14.71
CA PRO A 243 6.69 -6.25 15.88
C PRO A 243 6.54 -5.21 16.99
N ALA A 244 6.72 -5.62 18.25
CA ALA A 244 6.67 -4.69 19.40
C ALA A 244 7.67 -3.53 19.27
N ALA A 245 8.81 -3.75 18.60
CA ALA A 245 9.81 -2.72 18.33
C ALA A 245 9.25 -1.56 17.48
N PHE A 246 8.42 -1.86 16.48
CA PHE A 246 7.75 -0.84 15.66
C PHE A 246 6.93 0.09 16.54
N PHE A 247 6.16 -0.46 17.49
CA PHE A 247 5.29 0.34 18.33
C PHE A 247 5.99 1.11 19.46
N ARG A 248 7.22 0.72 19.80
CA ARG A 248 8.03 1.41 20.81
C ARG A 248 8.70 2.64 20.21
N ASP A 249 9.26 2.48 19.01
CA ASP A 249 9.92 3.55 18.27
C ASP A 249 9.80 3.25 16.76
N PRO A 250 8.73 3.74 16.10
CA PRO A 250 8.51 3.49 14.67
C PRO A 250 9.65 3.98 13.79
N ARG A 251 10.29 5.10 14.19
CA ARG A 251 11.39 5.71 13.44
C ARG A 251 12.65 4.87 13.53
N ALA A 252 13.06 4.44 14.72
CA ALA A 252 14.21 3.57 14.88
C ALA A 252 14.00 2.21 14.20
N HIS A 253 12.79 1.67 14.25
CA HIS A 253 12.45 0.44 13.55
C HIS A 253 12.58 0.58 12.02
N TYR A 254 12.06 1.66 11.45
CA TYR A 254 12.25 1.97 10.04
C TYR A 254 13.73 2.10 9.67
N GLN A 255 14.54 2.80 10.47
CA GLN A 255 15.99 2.92 10.22
C GLN A 255 16.72 1.57 10.29
N ALA A 256 16.27 0.64 11.12
CA ALA A 256 16.79 -0.72 11.12
C ALA A 256 16.47 -1.45 9.80
N ILE A 257 15.25 -1.31 9.28
CA ILE A 257 14.87 -1.86 7.96
C ILE A 257 15.76 -1.26 6.86
N VAL A 258 15.95 0.06 6.85
CA VAL A 258 16.79 0.75 5.86
C VAL A 258 18.21 0.17 5.86
N ARG A 259 18.85 0.04 7.02
CA ARG A 259 20.20 -0.51 7.17
C ARG A 259 20.31 -1.98 6.77
N ALA A 260 19.27 -2.77 7.02
CA ALA A 260 19.25 -4.18 6.63
C ALA A 260 19.04 -4.38 5.11
N THR A 261 18.41 -3.41 4.46
CA THR A 261 17.90 -3.55 3.08
C THR A 261 18.80 -2.85 2.06
N LEU A 262 19.43 -1.74 2.43
CA LEU A 262 20.30 -0.96 1.56
C LEU A 262 21.76 -1.16 1.99
N PRO A 263 22.64 -1.71 1.15
CA PRO A 263 24.07 -1.79 1.47
C PRO A 263 24.64 -0.41 1.78
N SER A 264 25.60 -0.31 2.70
CA SER A 264 26.21 0.99 3.08
C SER A 264 26.70 1.79 1.87
N ALA A 265 27.28 1.12 0.86
CA ALA A 265 27.73 1.74 -0.39
C ALA A 265 26.60 2.41 -1.21
N VAL A 266 25.35 1.96 -1.09
CA VAL A 266 24.18 2.57 -1.74
C VAL A 266 23.68 3.77 -0.92
N ILE A 267 23.73 3.68 0.41
CA ILE A 267 23.40 4.80 1.31
C ILE A 267 24.38 5.96 1.08
N ASP A 268 25.67 5.66 0.98
CA ASP A 268 26.73 6.66 0.75
C ASP A 268 26.59 7.31 -0.64
N ARG A 269 26.27 6.52 -1.69
CA ARG A 269 26.04 7.06 -3.04
C ARG A 269 24.79 7.93 -3.13
N ILE A 270 23.69 7.53 -2.49
CA ILE A 270 22.46 8.34 -2.44
C ILE A 270 22.71 9.65 -1.69
N THR A 271 23.46 9.59 -0.57
CA THR A 271 23.79 10.78 0.22
C THR A 271 24.71 11.72 -0.54
N ALA A 272 25.70 11.20 -1.27
CA ALA A 272 26.61 11.97 -2.12
C ALA A 272 25.88 12.63 -3.31
N LEU A 273 25.00 11.90 -4.01
CA LEU A 273 24.21 12.46 -5.12
C LEU A 273 23.24 13.57 -4.67
N VAL A 274 22.67 13.47 -3.47
CA VAL A 274 21.83 14.52 -2.90
C VAL A 274 22.65 15.73 -2.46
N ALA A 275 23.91 15.54 -2.06
CA ALA A 275 24.82 16.63 -1.69
C ALA A 275 25.42 17.36 -2.90
N GLU A 276 25.63 16.67 -4.04
CA GLU A 276 26.15 17.26 -5.28
C GLU A 276 25.09 18.01 -6.11
N LEU A 277 23.80 17.86 -5.77
CA LEU A 277 22.67 18.49 -6.46
C LEU A 277 22.06 19.68 -5.69
N ASN A 278 22.63 20.03 -4.54
CA ASN A 278 22.34 21.25 -3.76
C ASN A 278 23.49 22.26 -3.90
#